data_AF-A0A4Q6A9A3-F1
#
_entry.id   AF-A0A4Q6A9A3-F1
#
_cell.length_a   1.000
_cell.length_b   1.000
_cell.length_c   1.000
_cell.angle_alpha   90.00
_cell.angle_beta   90.00
_cell.angle_gamma   90.00
#
_symmetry.space_group_name_H-M   'P 1'
#
loop_
_entity.id
_entity.type
_entity.pdbx_description
1 polymer ?
#
loop_
_entity_poly.entity_id
_entity_poly.type
_entity_poly.pdbx_seq_one_letter_code
_entity_poly.pdbx_strand_id
1 'polypeptide(L)'
;MKFLLHYFTPVVLSACISFTALAQSKNYYYDQTTRYGTFRHYSNGGSKLVSGRDYAAEMAASQREAAQMAEERARQRQKELERMRNEQNRAYNTSTGTPQKNYGPTPADLARQQQEKDDAQYRDAERRLEKAENVDSQWLILNEMQSLRPSDAIVLQLIALRAQAGDVEGIERQAKTLSDAGKSSNREAVEAACGSAYFRTMKWDIALWRLNGLQTQDLNSTAEILTCLLRLNEWDELNARLQKGSAAFPELSPLATHLTAAATALKQGESDTTRSSATAAALHRFAVVRRESRRIDCLNILALDAAVRLSPENATYREERFNTNAVLKLKLAM
;
A
#
# COMPACT_ATOMS: atom_id res chain seq x y z
N MET A 1 22.61 -1.47 28.87
CA MET A 1 21.35 -1.06 28.21
C MET A 1 21.35 -1.25 26.67
N LYS A 2 22.03 -2.26 26.11
CA LYS A 2 22.02 -2.54 24.65
C LYS A 2 21.26 -3.82 24.26
N PHE A 3 20.75 -4.58 25.22
CA PHE A 3 20.12 -5.89 24.99
C PHE A 3 18.59 -5.89 24.93
N LEU A 4 17.92 -4.76 25.24
CA LEU A 4 16.45 -4.68 25.21
C LEU A 4 15.87 -4.18 23.88
N LEU A 5 16.69 -3.59 23.00
CA LEU A 5 16.20 -3.08 21.69
C LEU A 5 16.14 -4.16 20.59
N HIS A 6 16.78 -5.31 20.74
CA HIS A 6 16.79 -6.37 19.71
C HIS A 6 15.59 -7.32 19.78
N TYR A 7 14.81 -7.30 20.87
CA TYR A 7 13.63 -8.15 21.02
C TYR A 7 12.31 -7.44 20.67
N PHE A 8 12.30 -6.11 20.53
CA PHE A 8 11.09 -5.35 20.20
C PHE A 8 10.88 -5.16 18.68
N THR A 9 11.91 -5.25 17.87
CA THR A 9 11.82 -5.07 16.41
C THR A 9 11.00 -6.14 15.67
N PRO A 10 11.08 -7.46 15.99
CA PRO A 10 10.22 -8.44 15.31
C PRO A 10 8.76 -8.41 15.80
N VAL A 11 8.51 -7.96 17.04
CA VAL A 11 7.16 -7.86 17.60
C VAL A 11 6.38 -6.68 17.03
N VAL A 12 7.05 -5.55 16.77
CA VAL A 12 6.43 -4.39 16.11
C VAL A 12 6.24 -4.64 14.60
N LEU A 13 7.13 -5.40 13.94
CA LEU A 13 6.95 -5.76 12.52
C LEU A 13 5.82 -6.77 12.32
N SER A 14 5.66 -7.74 13.23
CA SER A 14 4.52 -8.67 13.22
C SER A 14 3.20 -7.96 13.55
N ALA A 15 3.23 -6.93 14.39
CA ALA A 15 2.08 -6.06 14.62
C ALA A 15 1.70 -5.24 13.37
N CYS A 16 2.67 -4.74 12.60
CA CYS A 16 2.39 -3.97 11.37
C CYS A 16 1.82 -4.83 10.22
N ILE A 17 2.12 -6.13 10.18
CA ILE A 17 1.47 -7.08 9.24
C ILE A 17 0.10 -7.53 9.79
N SER A 18 -0.11 -7.42 11.11
CA SER A 18 -1.37 -7.76 11.80
C SER A 18 -2.38 -6.60 11.91
N PHE A 19 -2.09 -5.41 11.37
CA PHE A 19 -3.04 -4.28 11.32
C PHE A 19 -4.02 -4.32 10.13
N THR A 20 -4.41 -5.52 9.68
CA THR A 20 -5.56 -5.73 8.79
C THR A 20 -6.85 -5.90 9.59
N ALA A 21 -7.16 -4.95 10.48
CA ALA A 21 -8.47 -4.89 11.13
C ALA A 21 -8.75 -3.51 11.76
N LEU A 22 -8.78 -2.45 10.97
CA LEU A 22 -9.49 -1.21 11.32
C LEU A 22 -9.78 -0.38 10.07
N ALA A 23 -10.71 -0.89 9.26
CA ALA A 23 -11.53 -0.04 8.39
C ALA A 23 -12.96 -0.56 8.47
N GLN A 24 -13.60 -0.29 9.61
CA GLN A 24 -15.05 -0.35 9.71
C GLN A 24 -15.63 0.79 8.87
N SER A 25 -16.35 0.39 7.83
CA SER A 25 -17.58 1.02 7.35
C SER A 25 -17.63 2.55 7.33
N LYS A 26 -17.43 3.12 6.13
CA LYS A 26 -18.36 4.13 5.64
C LYS A 26 -18.87 3.70 4.26
N ASN A 27 -20.17 3.48 4.20
CA ASN A 27 -20.93 3.22 2.98
C ASN A 27 -20.57 4.21 1.88
N TYR A 28 -20.16 3.72 0.72
CA TYR A 28 -20.36 4.42 -0.55
C TYR A 28 -20.92 3.42 -1.56
N TYR A 29 -22.25 3.30 -1.55
CA TYR A 29 -22.97 2.91 -2.74
C TYR A 29 -22.85 4.07 -3.74
N TYR A 30 -22.15 3.86 -4.84
CA TYR A 30 -22.45 4.57 -6.08
C TYR A 30 -22.71 3.52 -7.15
N ASP A 31 -24.00 3.35 -7.39
CA ASP A 31 -24.57 2.78 -8.59
C ASP A 31 -24.27 3.73 -9.74
N GLN A 32 -23.37 3.35 -10.66
CA GLN A 32 -23.29 3.94 -11.98
C GLN A 32 -23.11 2.84 -13.02
N THR A 33 -24.24 2.24 -13.36
CA THR A 33 -24.53 1.83 -14.73
C THR A 33 -24.35 3.01 -15.68
N THR A 34 -23.30 3.03 -16.52
CA THR A 34 -23.27 3.89 -17.71
C THR A 34 -23.43 3.06 -18.98
N ARG A 35 -24.58 3.28 -19.60
CA ARG A 35 -25.20 2.59 -20.74
C ARG A 35 -24.64 3.00 -22.12
N TYR A 36 -23.41 3.51 -22.24
CA TYR A 36 -22.86 3.88 -23.56
C TYR A 36 -21.35 3.67 -23.66
N GLY A 37 -20.97 2.70 -24.50
CA GLY A 37 -20.04 2.90 -25.62
C GLY A 37 -18.56 3.14 -25.34
N THR A 38 -17.73 2.31 -25.95
CA THR A 38 -16.27 2.28 -25.88
C THR A 38 -15.53 3.31 -26.77
N PHE A 39 -14.25 3.52 -26.42
CA PHE A 39 -13.05 3.78 -27.26
C PHE A 39 -12.59 5.19 -27.70
N ARG A 40 -11.27 5.38 -27.42
CA ARG A 40 -10.16 5.90 -28.27
C ARG A 40 -9.53 7.27 -27.96
N HIS A 41 -8.19 7.22 -28.01
CA HIS A 41 -7.18 8.26 -27.86
C HIS A 41 -7.43 9.54 -28.67
N TYR A 42 -6.97 10.67 -28.14
CA TYR A 42 -6.56 11.82 -28.94
C TYR A 42 -5.16 12.30 -28.55
N SER A 43 -4.22 12.12 -29.49
CA SER A 43 -3.02 12.92 -29.63
C SER A 43 -3.39 14.26 -30.30
N ASN A 44 -2.83 15.36 -29.79
CA ASN A 44 -2.69 16.68 -30.41
C ASN A 44 -3.94 17.42 -30.93
N GLY A 45 -4.15 18.60 -30.35
CA GLY A 45 -4.47 19.82 -31.09
C GLY A 45 -5.86 19.94 -31.69
N GLY A 46 -6.86 20.25 -30.87
CA GLY A 46 -8.17 20.69 -31.36
C GLY A 46 -9.06 21.16 -30.23
N SER A 47 -9.24 22.47 -30.12
CA SER A 47 -10.16 23.10 -29.14
C SER A 47 -11.58 22.59 -29.36
N LYS A 48 -12.16 21.94 -28.35
CA LYS A 48 -13.61 21.73 -28.27
C LYS A 48 -14.13 22.33 -26.98
N LEU A 49 -14.97 23.35 -27.16
CA LEU A 49 -15.71 24.06 -26.13
C LEU A 49 -16.61 23.07 -25.38
N VAL A 50 -16.25 22.78 -24.14
CA VAL A 50 -17.16 22.16 -23.16
C VAL A 50 -17.45 23.25 -22.13
N SER A 51 -18.73 23.63 -22.01
CA SER A 51 -19.30 24.58 -21.03
C SER A 51 -19.31 26.10 -21.32
N GLY A 52 -19.12 26.54 -22.56
CA GLY A 52 -19.31 27.97 -22.90
C GLY A 52 -18.31 28.94 -22.22
N ARG A 53 -17.21 28.41 -21.69
CA ARG A 53 -16.05 29.18 -21.25
C ARG A 53 -14.82 28.70 -22.02
N ASP A 54 -14.08 29.66 -22.57
CA ASP A 54 -12.88 29.40 -23.35
C ASP A 54 -11.69 29.23 -22.39
N TYR A 55 -11.41 27.97 -22.05
CA TYR A 55 -10.34 27.59 -21.12
C TYR A 55 -8.96 28.06 -21.59
N ALA A 56 -8.75 28.20 -22.90
CA ALA A 56 -7.49 28.72 -23.45
C ALA A 56 -7.36 30.24 -23.20
N ALA A 57 -8.48 30.98 -23.25
CA ALA A 57 -8.51 32.40 -22.92
C ALA A 57 -8.32 32.65 -21.41
N GLU A 58 -8.90 31.81 -20.54
CA GLU A 58 -8.71 31.90 -19.09
C GLU A 58 -7.27 31.57 -18.68
N MET A 59 -6.65 30.56 -19.29
CA MET A 59 -5.23 30.24 -19.07
C MET A 59 -4.31 31.36 -19.56
N ALA A 60 -4.62 32.00 -20.69
CA ALA A 60 -3.86 33.15 -21.18
C ALA A 60 -4.01 34.38 -20.26
N ALA A 61 -5.19 34.60 -19.69
CA ALA A 61 -5.42 35.66 -18.69
C ALA A 61 -4.64 35.38 -17.40
N SER A 62 -4.68 34.14 -16.89
CA SER A 62 -3.93 33.73 -15.70
C SER A 62 -2.41 33.87 -15.87
N GLN A 63 -1.87 33.55 -17.05
CA GLN A 63 -0.44 33.76 -17.33
C GLN A 63 -0.05 35.25 -17.39
N ARG A 64 -0.95 36.12 -17.88
CA ARG A 64 -0.72 37.57 -17.85
C ARG A 64 -0.77 38.13 -16.43
N GLU A 65 -1.68 37.66 -15.59
CA GLU A 65 -1.75 38.03 -14.17
C GLU A 65 -0.51 37.54 -13.40
N ALA A 66 -0.04 36.32 -13.68
CA ALA A 66 1.19 35.79 -13.08
C ALA A 66 2.42 36.59 -13.50
N ALA A 67 2.50 37.03 -14.76
CA ALA A 67 3.57 37.88 -15.25
C ALA A 67 3.55 39.28 -14.59
N GLN A 68 2.37 39.88 -14.44
CA GLN A 68 2.21 41.16 -13.75
C GLN A 68 2.62 41.07 -12.26
N MET A 69 2.21 40.00 -11.57
CA MET A 69 2.63 39.77 -10.18
C MET A 69 4.13 39.53 -10.03
N ALA A 70 4.77 38.87 -11.01
CA ALA A 70 6.21 38.70 -11.03
C ALA A 70 6.95 40.05 -11.22
N GLU A 71 6.42 40.91 -12.09
CA GLU A 71 6.96 42.25 -12.33
C GLU A 71 6.78 43.18 -11.11
N GLU A 72 5.64 43.12 -10.42
CA GLU A 72 5.43 43.85 -9.17
C GLU A 72 6.37 43.40 -8.05
N ARG A 73 6.62 42.09 -7.91
CA ARG A 73 7.63 41.58 -6.96
C ARG A 73 9.05 42.01 -7.34
N ALA A 74 9.35 42.15 -8.63
CA ALA A 74 10.64 42.67 -9.08
C ALA A 74 10.79 44.17 -8.76
N ARG A 75 9.74 44.96 -8.96
CA ARG A 75 9.70 46.39 -8.59
C ARG A 75 9.79 46.59 -7.07
N GLN A 76 9.13 45.74 -6.27
CA GLN A 76 9.28 45.76 -4.81
C GLN A 76 10.71 45.46 -4.39
N ARG A 77 11.36 44.45 -4.98
CA ARG A 77 12.78 44.15 -4.73
C ARG A 77 13.71 45.30 -5.09
N GLN A 78 13.44 46.02 -6.20
CA GLN A 78 14.21 47.23 -6.54
C GLN A 78 13.98 48.37 -5.53
N LYS A 79 12.74 48.60 -5.09
CA LYS A 79 12.46 49.61 -4.05
C LYS A 79 13.11 49.27 -2.71
N GLU A 80 13.17 48.00 -2.33
CA GLU A 80 13.91 47.55 -1.14
C GLU A 80 15.42 47.74 -1.30
N LEU A 81 15.99 47.42 -2.46
CA LEU A 81 17.41 47.68 -2.75
C LEU A 81 17.75 49.17 -2.73
N GLU A 82 16.88 50.04 -3.25
CA GLU A 82 17.04 51.49 -3.16
C GLU A 82 16.90 52.02 -1.73
N ARG A 83 15.98 51.45 -0.92
CA ARG A 83 15.88 51.76 0.51
C ARG A 83 17.15 51.36 1.25
N MET A 84 17.66 50.15 1.03
CA MET A 84 18.91 49.69 1.64
C MET A 84 20.10 50.55 1.20
N ARG A 85 20.16 50.98 -0.06
CA ARG A 85 21.21 51.88 -0.57
C ARG A 85 21.12 53.27 0.07
N ASN A 86 19.92 53.81 0.26
CA ASN A 86 19.70 55.10 0.92
C ASN A 86 19.94 55.04 2.44
N GLU A 87 19.64 53.90 3.08
CA GLU A 87 20.00 53.63 4.49
C GLU A 87 21.51 53.48 4.66
N GLN A 88 22.22 52.82 3.72
CA GLN A 88 23.68 52.79 3.69
C GLN A 88 24.30 54.18 3.56
N ASN A 89 23.75 55.04 2.68
CA ASN A 89 24.21 56.41 2.51
C ASN A 89 23.89 57.30 3.74
N ARG A 90 22.79 57.05 4.46
CA ARG A 90 22.49 57.73 5.74
C ARG A 90 23.40 57.28 6.88
N ALA A 91 23.75 55.99 6.93
CA ALA A 91 24.69 55.44 7.91
C ALA A 91 26.14 55.96 7.75
N TYR A 92 26.49 56.48 6.56
CA TYR A 92 27.83 57.01 6.29
C TYR A 92 28.07 58.43 6.86
N ASN A 93 27.01 59.20 7.16
CA ASN A 93 27.13 60.59 7.65
C ASN A 93 26.88 60.76 9.16
N THR A 94 26.58 59.69 9.88
CA THR A 94 26.42 59.70 11.35
C THR A 94 26.91 58.38 11.94
N SER A 95 28.21 58.23 12.17
CA SER A 95 28.74 57.23 13.11
C SER A 95 30.21 57.48 13.46
N THR A 96 30.45 58.07 14.64
CA THR A 96 31.62 57.79 15.49
C THR A 96 31.28 56.65 16.46
N GLY A 97 30.81 55.53 15.91
CA GLY A 97 30.54 54.29 16.64
C GLY A 97 31.13 53.12 15.88
N THR A 98 31.97 52.33 16.56
CA THR A 98 32.57 51.10 16.04
C THR A 98 31.52 50.21 15.34
N PRO A 99 31.75 49.75 14.10
CA PRO A 99 30.77 48.97 13.37
C PRO A 99 30.59 47.60 14.05
N GLN A 100 29.44 47.41 14.69
CA GLN A 100 29.01 46.11 15.19
C GLN A 100 28.68 45.24 13.97
N LYS A 101 29.60 44.35 13.59
CA LYS A 101 29.42 43.44 12.46
C LYS A 101 28.26 42.48 12.77
N ASN A 102 27.09 42.77 12.21
CA ASN A 102 25.98 41.81 12.16
C ASN A 102 26.33 40.75 11.11
N TYR A 103 27.01 39.68 11.53
CA TYR A 103 27.17 38.51 10.70
C TYR A 103 25.79 37.85 10.60
N GLY A 104 25.25 37.74 9.38
CA GLY A 104 24.04 36.95 9.12
C GLY A 104 24.21 35.49 9.57
N PRO A 105 23.13 34.69 9.56
CA PRO A 105 23.17 33.31 10.04
C PRO A 105 24.31 32.56 9.34
N THR A 106 25.16 31.91 10.14
CA THR A 106 26.28 31.14 9.61
C THR A 106 25.76 29.94 8.83
N PRO A 107 26.56 29.32 7.95
CA PRO A 107 26.17 28.06 7.30
C PRO A 107 25.74 26.97 8.29
N ALA A 108 26.32 26.96 9.50
CA ALA A 108 25.93 26.07 10.58
C ALA A 108 24.55 26.41 11.17
N ASP A 109 24.21 27.70 11.31
CA ASP A 109 22.90 28.15 11.77
C ASP A 109 21.81 27.85 10.73
N LEU A 110 22.11 28.01 9.44
CA LEU A 110 21.21 27.64 8.36
C LEU A 110 20.97 26.13 8.30
N ALA A 111 22.02 25.32 8.51
CA ALA A 111 21.90 23.87 8.56
C ALA A 111 21.06 23.41 9.77
N ARG A 112 21.24 24.02 10.95
CA ARG A 112 20.38 23.74 12.12
C ARG A 112 18.93 24.14 11.89
N GLN A 113 18.69 25.33 11.33
CA GLN A 113 17.33 25.76 11.01
C GLN A 113 16.65 24.84 9.99
N GLN A 114 17.41 24.32 9.01
CA GLN A 114 16.88 23.35 8.08
C GLN A 114 16.55 22.03 8.78
N GLN A 115 17.45 21.53 9.63
CA GLN A 115 17.21 20.32 10.41
C GLN A 115 15.98 20.45 11.33
N GLU A 116 15.82 21.58 12.03
CA GLU A 116 14.65 21.83 12.88
C GLU A 116 13.34 21.86 12.07
N LYS A 117 13.38 22.40 10.85
CA LYS A 117 12.24 22.39 9.92
C LYS A 117 11.92 20.98 9.46
N ASP A 118 12.93 20.21 9.06
CA ASP A 118 12.76 18.82 8.61
C ASP A 118 12.22 17.95 9.76
N ASP A 119 12.70 18.14 11.00
CA ASP A 119 12.20 17.45 12.19
C ASP A 119 10.76 17.85 12.55
N ALA A 120 10.38 19.11 12.33
CA ALA A 120 9.01 19.57 12.51
C ALA A 120 8.08 18.96 11.44
N GLN A 121 8.51 18.93 10.18
CA GLN A 121 7.78 18.31 9.07
C GLN A 121 7.63 16.80 9.26
N TYR A 122 8.68 16.12 9.71
CA TYR A 122 8.65 14.69 9.98
C TYR A 122 7.64 14.34 11.07
N ARG A 123 7.63 15.08 12.19
CA ARG A 123 6.62 14.90 13.26
C ARG A 123 5.20 15.20 12.78
N ASP A 124 5.04 16.13 11.86
CA ASP A 124 3.74 16.38 11.25
C ASP A 124 3.30 15.22 10.34
N ALA A 125 4.22 14.70 9.53
CA ALA A 125 4.00 13.53 8.69
C ALA A 125 3.62 12.29 9.53
N GLU A 126 4.26 12.04 10.67
CA GLU A 126 3.86 10.98 11.60
C GLU A 126 2.41 11.12 12.06
N ARG A 127 2.00 12.32 12.50
CA ARG A 127 0.61 12.60 12.92
C ARG A 127 -0.39 12.45 11.77
N ARG A 128 0.01 12.77 10.53
CA ARG A 128 -0.81 12.56 9.34
C ARG A 128 -0.92 11.07 9.01
N LEU A 129 0.16 10.31 9.15
CA LEU A 129 0.19 8.87 8.90
C LEU A 129 -0.77 8.13 9.85
N GLU A 130 -0.76 8.50 11.14
CA GLU A 130 -1.68 7.95 12.15
C GLU A 130 -3.16 8.18 11.81
N LYS A 131 -3.47 9.27 11.11
CA LYS A 131 -4.83 9.65 10.71
C LYS A 131 -5.17 9.22 9.28
N ALA A 132 -4.24 8.59 8.56
CA ALA A 132 -4.43 8.26 7.16
C ALA A 132 -5.39 7.07 7.01
N GLU A 133 -6.59 7.35 6.51
CA GLU A 133 -7.66 6.34 6.35
C GLU A 133 -7.48 5.45 5.10
N ASN A 134 -6.60 5.81 4.17
CA ASN A 134 -6.43 5.08 2.92
C ASN A 134 -4.96 4.90 2.52
N VAL A 135 -4.73 3.87 1.69
CA VAL A 135 -3.39 3.43 1.25
C VAL A 135 -2.68 4.50 0.41
N ASP A 136 -3.39 5.30 -0.38
CA ASP A 136 -2.78 6.32 -1.24
C ASP A 136 -2.21 7.48 -0.40
N SER A 137 -2.97 7.92 0.61
CA SER A 137 -2.52 8.90 1.60
C SER A 137 -1.32 8.36 2.38
N GLN A 138 -1.38 7.10 2.85
CA GLN A 138 -0.26 6.46 3.54
C GLN A 138 1.00 6.41 2.66
N TRP A 139 0.84 6.06 1.38
CA TRP A 139 1.94 6.05 0.41
C TRP A 139 2.60 7.43 0.30
N LEU A 140 1.80 8.49 0.10
CA LEU A 140 2.31 9.85 -0.09
C LEU A 140 3.08 10.33 1.14
N ILE A 141 2.50 10.10 2.32
CA ILE A 141 3.11 10.49 3.59
C ILE A 141 4.42 9.73 3.83
N LEU A 142 4.45 8.41 3.57
CA LEU A 142 5.66 7.61 3.76
C LEU A 142 6.79 8.00 2.79
N ASN A 143 6.47 8.40 1.55
CA ASN A 143 7.49 8.91 0.63
C ASN A 143 8.02 10.27 1.07
N GLU A 144 7.16 11.14 1.59
CA GLU A 144 7.57 12.41 2.21
C GLU A 144 8.53 12.13 3.38
N MET A 145 8.14 11.24 4.30
CA MET A 145 8.98 10.83 5.44
C MET A 145 10.33 10.25 4.99
N GLN A 146 10.34 9.39 3.97
CA GLN A 146 11.57 8.81 3.42
C GLN A 146 12.50 9.89 2.83
N SER A 147 11.94 10.95 2.24
CA SER A 147 12.73 12.05 1.68
C SER A 147 13.33 12.96 2.76
N LEU A 148 12.61 13.17 3.87
CA LEU A 148 13.08 13.96 5.01
C LEU A 148 14.11 13.19 5.83
N ARG A 149 13.84 11.90 6.09
CA ARG A 149 14.69 11.05 6.92
C ARG A 149 14.66 9.60 6.40
N PRO A 150 15.61 9.22 5.52
CA PRO A 150 15.70 7.86 5.03
C PRO A 150 15.84 6.85 6.16
N SER A 151 14.98 5.82 6.15
CA SER A 151 15.01 4.77 7.16
C SER A 151 14.54 3.44 6.57
N ASP A 152 15.21 2.36 6.94
CA ASP A 152 14.81 1.01 6.53
C ASP A 152 13.38 0.69 7.01
N ALA A 153 12.95 1.24 8.15
CA ALA A 153 11.59 1.05 8.65
C ALA A 153 10.53 1.65 7.70
N ILE A 154 10.78 2.84 7.17
CA ILE A 154 9.87 3.50 6.21
C ILE A 154 9.88 2.72 4.89
N VAL A 155 11.07 2.30 4.44
CA VAL A 155 11.23 1.46 3.25
C VAL A 155 10.40 0.17 3.35
N LEU A 156 10.43 -0.51 4.50
CA LEU A 156 9.63 -1.73 4.70
C LEU A 156 8.12 -1.44 4.71
N GLN A 157 7.68 -0.32 5.27
CA GLN A 157 6.26 0.08 5.20
C GLN A 157 5.82 0.37 3.76
N LEU A 158 6.66 1.06 2.97
CA LEU A 158 6.41 1.27 1.54
C LEU A 158 6.34 -0.05 0.76
N ILE A 159 7.22 -1.01 1.08
CA ILE A 159 7.18 -2.36 0.50
C ILE A 159 5.86 -3.06 0.82
N ALA A 160 5.37 -2.96 2.07
CA ALA A 160 4.09 -3.55 2.45
C ALA A 160 2.91 -2.93 1.66
N LEU A 161 2.88 -1.62 1.45
CA LEU A 161 1.84 -0.97 0.65
C LEU A 161 1.90 -1.40 -0.83
N ARG A 162 3.12 -1.53 -1.39
CA ARG A 162 3.29 -2.04 -2.76
C ARG A 162 2.88 -3.50 -2.90
N ALA A 163 3.14 -4.31 -1.88
CA ALA A 163 2.67 -5.68 -1.82
C ALA A 163 1.14 -5.73 -1.89
N GLN A 164 0.44 -4.91 -1.10
CA GLN A 164 -1.02 -4.80 -1.16
C GLN A 164 -1.54 -4.40 -2.56
N ALA A 165 -0.80 -3.56 -3.28
CA ALA A 165 -1.13 -3.14 -4.64
C ALA A 165 -0.76 -4.16 -5.73
N GLY A 166 0.00 -5.22 -5.39
CA GLY A 166 0.52 -6.18 -6.36
C GLY A 166 1.69 -5.64 -7.21
N ASP A 167 2.38 -4.59 -6.74
CA ASP A 167 3.47 -3.92 -7.47
C ASP A 167 4.84 -4.55 -7.13
N VAL A 168 5.14 -5.68 -7.76
CA VAL A 168 6.40 -6.42 -7.54
C VAL A 168 7.62 -5.61 -7.94
N GLU A 169 7.60 -4.95 -9.11
CA GLU A 169 8.73 -4.16 -9.59
C GLU A 169 9.04 -2.99 -8.66
N GLY A 170 8.00 -2.37 -8.11
CA GLY A 170 8.17 -1.34 -7.08
C GLY A 170 8.75 -1.89 -5.78
N ILE A 171 8.37 -3.10 -5.34
CA ILE A 171 8.97 -3.75 -4.16
C ILE A 171 10.46 -3.97 -4.38
N GLU A 172 10.86 -4.56 -5.50
CA GLU A 172 12.26 -4.85 -5.79
C GLU A 172 13.09 -3.57 -5.91
N ARG A 173 12.53 -2.50 -6.52
CA ARG A 173 13.18 -1.18 -6.56
C ARG A 173 13.34 -0.59 -5.16
N GLN A 174 12.29 -0.67 -4.34
CA GLN A 174 12.31 -0.12 -3.00
C GLN A 174 13.25 -0.91 -2.08
N ALA A 175 13.34 -2.23 -2.23
CA ALA A 175 14.27 -3.08 -1.48
C ALA A 175 15.74 -2.74 -1.76
N LYS A 176 16.06 -2.25 -2.96
CA LYS A 176 17.43 -1.77 -3.29
C LYS A 176 17.84 -0.54 -2.48
N THR A 177 16.89 0.24 -1.97
CA THR A 177 17.17 1.43 -1.15
C THR A 177 17.39 1.12 0.33
N LEU A 178 17.20 -0.13 0.75
CA LEU A 178 17.57 -0.56 2.10
C LEU A 178 19.08 -0.41 2.31
N SER A 179 19.47 -0.12 3.54
CA SER A 179 20.86 -0.26 3.97
C SER A 179 21.35 -1.71 3.80
N ASP A 180 22.66 -1.95 3.75
CA ASP A 180 23.17 -3.32 3.58
C ASP A 180 22.82 -4.22 4.77
N ALA A 181 22.81 -3.66 5.99
CA ALA A 181 22.27 -4.33 7.17
C ALA A 181 20.77 -4.63 6.97
N GLY A 182 19.98 -3.65 6.54
CA GLY A 182 18.56 -3.79 6.24
C GLY A 182 18.26 -4.88 5.21
N LYS A 183 19.03 -4.96 4.12
CA LYS A 183 18.91 -6.01 3.09
C LYS A 183 19.15 -7.39 3.69
N SER A 184 20.20 -7.54 4.50
CA SER A 184 20.55 -8.84 5.09
C SER A 184 19.48 -9.32 6.09
N SER A 185 19.00 -8.42 6.95
CA SER A 185 18.06 -8.76 8.03
C SER A 185 16.62 -8.89 7.56
N ASN A 186 16.23 -8.23 6.46
CA ASN A 186 14.84 -8.21 5.99
C ASN A 186 14.63 -8.92 4.65
N ARG A 187 15.62 -9.68 4.18
CA ARG A 187 15.52 -10.43 2.91
C ARG A 187 14.25 -11.27 2.84
N GLU A 188 13.95 -12.00 3.91
CA GLU A 188 12.77 -12.88 3.95
C GLU A 188 11.46 -12.09 3.90
N ALA A 189 11.37 -10.95 4.58
CA ALA A 189 10.20 -10.08 4.52
C ALA A 189 9.98 -9.50 3.12
N VAL A 190 11.05 -9.14 2.42
CA VAL A 190 10.97 -8.68 1.01
C VAL A 190 10.51 -9.81 0.09
N GLU A 191 11.02 -11.03 0.28
CA GLU A 191 10.59 -12.21 -0.49
C GLU A 191 9.12 -12.54 -0.24
N ALA A 192 8.66 -12.49 1.01
CA ALA A 192 7.25 -12.68 1.36
C ALA A 192 6.36 -11.60 0.72
N ALA A 193 6.79 -10.34 0.74
CA ALA A 193 6.08 -9.24 0.10
C ALA A 193 5.97 -9.43 -1.43
N CYS A 194 7.05 -9.87 -2.10
CA CYS A 194 7.01 -10.24 -3.51
C CYS A 194 6.07 -11.40 -3.77
N GLY A 195 6.11 -12.46 -2.94
CA GLY A 195 5.20 -13.60 -3.02
C GLY A 195 3.73 -13.19 -2.95
N SER A 196 3.36 -12.37 -1.94
CA SER A 196 2.00 -11.86 -1.79
C SER A 196 1.59 -10.92 -2.94
N ALA A 197 2.52 -10.12 -3.47
CA ALA A 197 2.26 -9.29 -4.65
C ALA A 197 1.98 -10.14 -5.91
N TYR A 198 2.72 -11.23 -6.11
CA TYR A 198 2.44 -12.18 -7.19
C TYR A 198 1.10 -12.90 -6.98
N PHE A 199 0.78 -13.27 -5.74
CA PHE A 199 -0.52 -13.82 -5.37
C PHE A 199 -1.65 -12.85 -5.76
N ARG A 200 -1.53 -11.57 -5.42
CA ARG A 200 -2.52 -10.52 -5.75
C ARG A 200 -2.70 -10.28 -7.24
N THR A 201 -1.67 -10.57 -8.04
CA THR A 201 -1.69 -10.46 -9.50
C THR A 201 -2.00 -11.79 -10.20
N MET A 202 -2.41 -12.81 -9.44
CA MET A 202 -2.77 -14.15 -9.93
C MET A 202 -1.66 -14.94 -10.61
N LYS A 203 -0.40 -14.59 -10.35
CA LYS A 203 0.76 -15.36 -10.84
C LYS A 203 1.06 -16.46 -9.83
N TRP A 204 0.15 -17.43 -9.73
CA TRP A 204 0.10 -18.44 -8.65
C TRP A 204 1.34 -19.32 -8.60
N ASP A 205 1.88 -19.68 -9.75
CA ASP A 205 3.12 -20.46 -9.90
C ASP A 205 4.33 -19.70 -9.31
N ILE A 206 4.48 -18.42 -9.66
CA ILE A 206 5.56 -17.57 -9.16
C ILE A 206 5.37 -17.25 -7.67
N ALA A 207 4.13 -16.97 -7.25
CA ALA A 207 3.78 -16.75 -5.86
C ALA A 207 4.13 -17.99 -5.01
N LEU A 208 3.72 -19.18 -5.45
CA LEU A 208 4.03 -20.44 -4.80
C LEU A 208 5.53 -20.67 -4.69
N TRP A 209 6.28 -20.45 -5.77
CA TRP A 209 7.75 -20.60 -5.77
C TRP A 209 8.42 -19.66 -4.75
N ARG A 210 8.03 -18.37 -4.72
CA ARG A 210 8.56 -17.38 -3.77
C ARG A 210 8.22 -17.74 -2.31
N LEU A 211 6.95 -18.01 -2.03
CA LEU A 211 6.46 -18.29 -0.68
C LEU A 211 6.99 -19.62 -0.12
N ASN A 212 7.24 -20.62 -0.97
CA ASN A 212 7.91 -21.86 -0.57
C ASN A 212 9.40 -21.67 -0.23
N GLY A 213 10.03 -20.61 -0.74
CA GLY A 213 11.42 -20.29 -0.43
C GLY A 213 11.64 -19.66 0.95
N LEU A 214 10.56 -19.32 1.67
CA LEU A 214 10.63 -18.77 3.03
C LEU A 214 11.09 -19.82 4.03
N GLN A 215 11.97 -19.44 4.95
CA GLN A 215 12.44 -20.30 6.04
C GLN A 215 11.38 -20.41 7.13
N THR A 216 10.67 -19.30 7.38
CA THR A 216 9.57 -19.17 8.32
C THR A 216 8.34 -18.70 7.57
N GLN A 217 7.26 -19.48 7.70
CA GLN A 217 5.97 -19.13 7.10
C GLN A 217 5.05 -18.68 8.23
N ASP A 218 4.34 -17.59 8.02
CA ASP A 218 3.24 -17.17 8.87
C ASP A 218 1.90 -17.74 8.34
N LEU A 219 0.82 -17.48 9.07
CA LEU A 219 -0.52 -17.96 8.71
C LEU A 219 -0.96 -17.44 7.32
N ASN A 220 -0.65 -16.18 7.01
CA ASN A 220 -1.04 -15.56 5.73
C ASN A 220 -0.30 -16.18 4.56
N SER A 221 1.02 -16.30 4.65
CA SER A 221 1.86 -16.95 3.63
C SER A 221 1.44 -18.40 3.44
N THR A 222 1.11 -19.10 4.54
CA THR A 222 0.58 -20.47 4.47
C THR A 222 -0.76 -20.53 3.74
N ALA A 223 -1.70 -19.63 4.05
CA ALA A 223 -2.99 -19.55 3.38
C ALA A 223 -2.87 -19.20 1.89
N GLU A 224 -1.96 -18.28 1.53
CA GLU A 224 -1.63 -17.94 0.15
C GLU A 224 -1.04 -19.14 -0.61
N ILE A 225 -0.11 -19.89 0.00
CA ILE A 225 0.44 -21.15 -0.55
C ILE A 225 -0.68 -22.16 -0.81
N LEU A 226 -1.53 -22.42 0.19
CA LEU A 226 -2.64 -23.36 0.06
C LEU A 226 -3.61 -22.94 -1.06
N THR A 227 -3.85 -21.63 -1.19
CA THR A 227 -4.68 -21.09 -2.28
C THR A 227 -4.01 -21.27 -3.64
N CYS A 228 -2.68 -21.04 -3.74
CA CYS A 228 -1.94 -21.29 -4.98
C CYS A 228 -2.01 -22.78 -5.37
N LEU A 229 -1.78 -23.69 -4.43
CA LEU A 229 -1.86 -25.14 -4.67
C LEU A 229 -3.26 -25.56 -5.10
N LEU A 230 -4.30 -25.03 -4.44
CA LEU A 230 -5.68 -25.20 -4.85
C LEU A 230 -5.85 -24.74 -6.31
N ARG A 231 -5.46 -23.51 -6.65
CA ARG A 231 -5.62 -22.92 -7.99
C ARG A 231 -4.83 -23.65 -9.09
N LEU A 232 -3.68 -24.21 -8.75
CA LEU A 232 -2.84 -24.99 -9.66
C LEU A 232 -3.25 -26.48 -9.75
N ASN A 233 -4.28 -26.90 -9.00
CA ASN A 233 -4.75 -28.29 -8.94
C ASN A 233 -3.72 -29.28 -8.37
N GLU A 234 -2.82 -28.80 -7.52
CA GLU A 234 -1.78 -29.60 -6.86
C GLU A 234 -2.35 -30.28 -5.61
N TRP A 235 -3.30 -31.22 -5.82
CA TRP A 235 -4.13 -31.78 -4.75
C TRP A 235 -3.36 -32.54 -3.68
N ASP A 236 -2.33 -33.28 -4.07
CA ASP A 236 -1.55 -34.11 -3.16
C ASP A 236 -0.65 -33.25 -2.27
N GLU A 237 0.03 -32.25 -2.86
CA GLU A 237 0.80 -31.26 -2.10
C GLU A 237 -0.11 -30.38 -1.23
N LEU A 238 -1.31 -30.00 -1.71
CA LEU A 238 -2.30 -29.27 -0.92
C LEU A 238 -2.65 -30.03 0.37
N ASN A 239 -2.97 -31.32 0.26
CA ASN A 239 -3.30 -32.14 1.43
C ASN A 239 -2.13 -32.30 2.40
N ALA A 240 -0.91 -32.52 1.90
CA ALA A 240 0.30 -32.60 2.71
C ALA A 240 0.54 -31.27 3.47
N ARG A 241 0.38 -30.14 2.80
CA ARG A 241 0.53 -28.81 3.38
C ARG A 241 -0.57 -28.46 4.38
N LEU A 242 -1.81 -28.88 4.14
CA LEU A 242 -2.90 -28.70 5.10
C LEU A 242 -2.63 -29.41 6.43
N GLN A 243 -2.13 -30.64 6.38
CA GLN A 243 -1.77 -31.38 7.59
C GLN A 243 -0.69 -30.64 8.39
N LYS A 244 0.43 -30.28 7.73
CA LYS A 244 1.52 -29.54 8.37
C LYS A 244 1.07 -28.17 8.90
N GLY A 245 0.29 -27.44 8.11
CA GLY A 245 -0.22 -26.12 8.44
C GLY A 245 -1.20 -26.15 9.61
N SER A 246 -2.10 -27.15 9.68
CA SER A 246 -3.06 -27.28 10.79
C SER A 246 -2.40 -27.61 12.13
N ALA A 247 -1.24 -28.26 12.12
CA ALA A 247 -0.43 -28.50 13.31
C ALA A 247 0.30 -27.22 13.78
N ALA A 248 0.72 -26.38 12.83
CA ALA A 248 1.44 -25.13 13.12
C ALA A 248 0.50 -23.97 13.48
N PHE A 249 -0.70 -23.92 12.89
CA PHE A 249 -1.66 -22.83 13.05
C PHE A 249 -3.05 -23.37 13.41
N PRO A 250 -3.48 -23.26 14.68
CA PRO A 250 -4.79 -23.73 15.13
C PRO A 250 -5.97 -23.12 14.35
N GLU A 251 -5.82 -21.92 13.80
CA GLU A 251 -6.82 -21.22 12.99
C GLU A 251 -7.15 -21.96 11.68
N LEU A 252 -6.22 -22.78 11.17
CA LEU A 252 -6.43 -23.63 10.00
C LEU A 252 -7.19 -24.93 10.33
N SER A 253 -7.19 -25.35 11.60
CA SER A 253 -7.75 -26.65 12.01
C SER A 253 -9.23 -26.80 11.65
N PRO A 254 -10.13 -25.82 11.91
CA PRO A 254 -11.55 -25.93 11.54
C PRO A 254 -11.77 -26.01 10.02
N LEU A 255 -10.81 -25.51 9.23
CA LEU A 255 -10.88 -25.45 7.78
C LEU A 255 -10.30 -26.71 7.13
N ALA A 256 -9.29 -27.33 7.76
CA ALA A 256 -8.51 -28.44 7.20
C ALA A 256 -9.39 -29.62 6.77
N THR A 257 -10.34 -30.06 7.60
CA THR A 257 -11.23 -31.18 7.26
C THR A 257 -12.06 -30.91 6.02
N HIS A 258 -12.63 -29.70 5.91
CA HIS A 258 -13.44 -29.30 4.77
C HIS A 258 -12.61 -29.10 3.50
N LEU A 259 -11.39 -28.57 3.62
CA LEU A 259 -10.48 -28.44 2.48
C LEU A 259 -9.95 -29.78 1.98
N THR A 260 -9.65 -30.74 2.85
CA THR A 260 -9.26 -32.10 2.43
C THR A 260 -10.40 -32.80 1.70
N ALA A 261 -11.63 -32.66 2.21
CA ALA A 261 -12.82 -33.17 1.53
C ALA A 261 -13.04 -32.48 0.16
N ALA A 262 -12.83 -31.17 0.09
CA ALA A 262 -12.92 -30.41 -1.15
C ALA A 262 -11.85 -30.86 -2.16
N ALA A 263 -10.60 -31.00 -1.74
CA ALA A 263 -9.50 -31.44 -2.59
C ALA A 263 -9.76 -32.85 -3.16
N THR A 264 -10.31 -33.76 -2.34
CA THR A 264 -10.67 -35.11 -2.79
C THR A 264 -11.79 -35.08 -3.83
N ALA A 265 -12.87 -34.33 -3.57
CA ALA A 265 -13.98 -34.20 -4.52
C ALA A 265 -13.53 -33.54 -5.83
N LEU A 266 -12.72 -32.48 -5.77
CA LEU A 266 -12.18 -31.80 -6.95
C LEU A 266 -11.22 -32.70 -7.75
N LYS A 267 -10.38 -33.49 -7.08
CA LYS A 267 -9.51 -34.49 -7.73
C LYS A 267 -10.31 -35.56 -8.48
N GLN A 268 -11.49 -35.91 -7.96
CA GLN A 268 -12.41 -36.89 -8.55
C GLN A 268 -13.35 -36.29 -9.61
N GLY A 269 -13.34 -34.97 -9.82
CA GLY A 269 -14.26 -34.29 -10.72
C GLY A 269 -15.70 -34.20 -10.19
N GLU A 270 -15.91 -34.39 -8.89
CA GLU A 270 -17.23 -34.38 -8.24
C GLU A 270 -17.69 -32.96 -7.85
N SER A 271 -17.85 -32.06 -8.82
CA SER A 271 -18.51 -30.76 -8.59
C SER A 271 -20.03 -30.88 -8.62
N ASP A 272 -20.74 -30.04 -7.85
CA ASP A 272 -22.22 -29.97 -7.77
C ASP A 272 -22.96 -31.26 -7.37
N THR A 273 -22.24 -32.25 -6.84
CA THR A 273 -22.84 -33.39 -6.14
C THR A 273 -23.43 -32.97 -4.79
N THR A 274 -24.34 -33.76 -4.23
CA THR A 274 -24.91 -33.50 -2.88
C THR A 274 -23.80 -33.37 -1.83
N ARG A 275 -22.75 -34.19 -1.94
CA ARG A 275 -21.61 -34.20 -1.02
C ARG A 275 -20.71 -32.98 -1.20
N SER A 276 -20.36 -32.62 -2.43
CA SER A 276 -19.54 -31.42 -2.70
C SER A 276 -20.29 -30.13 -2.34
N SER A 277 -21.60 -30.08 -2.58
CA SER A 277 -22.46 -28.97 -2.17
C SER A 277 -22.50 -28.77 -0.65
N ALA A 278 -22.58 -29.86 0.13
CA ALA A 278 -22.51 -29.79 1.58
C ALA A 278 -21.14 -29.27 2.08
N THR A 279 -20.04 -29.73 1.47
CA THR A 279 -18.68 -29.24 1.75
C THR A 279 -18.53 -27.77 1.39
N ALA A 280 -19.02 -27.34 0.21
CA ALA A 280 -19.02 -25.96 -0.23
C ALA A 280 -19.77 -25.04 0.74
N ALA A 281 -20.95 -25.48 1.21
CA ALA A 281 -21.74 -24.73 2.19
C ALA A 281 -21.03 -24.60 3.56
N ALA A 282 -20.27 -25.62 3.98
CA ALA A 282 -19.46 -25.54 5.20
C ALA A 282 -18.30 -24.54 5.07
N LEU A 283 -17.59 -24.57 3.94
CA LEU A 283 -16.51 -23.64 3.61
C LEU A 283 -17.02 -22.18 3.52
N HIS A 284 -18.15 -21.96 2.87
CA HIS A 284 -18.79 -20.65 2.81
C HIS A 284 -19.18 -20.14 4.20
N ARG A 285 -19.83 -20.98 5.02
CA ARG A 285 -20.20 -20.61 6.41
C ARG A 285 -18.98 -20.24 7.25
N PHE A 286 -17.87 -20.98 7.12
CA PHE A 286 -16.61 -20.64 7.78
C PHE A 286 -16.15 -19.22 7.40
N ALA A 287 -16.15 -18.88 6.11
CA ALA A 287 -15.73 -17.56 5.64
C ALA A 287 -16.66 -16.43 6.14
N VAL A 288 -17.98 -16.65 6.13
CA VAL A 288 -18.96 -15.66 6.60
C VAL A 288 -18.82 -15.40 8.10
N VAL A 289 -18.70 -16.44 8.93
CA VAL A 289 -18.53 -16.29 10.39
C VAL A 289 -17.27 -15.50 10.74
N ARG A 290 -16.17 -15.74 10.02
CA ARG A 290 -14.93 -14.96 10.20
C ARG A 290 -15.12 -13.49 9.82
N ARG A 291 -15.77 -13.22 8.68
CA ARG A 291 -16.09 -11.86 8.25
C ARG A 291 -16.96 -11.12 9.26
N GLU A 292 -18.01 -11.76 9.77
CA GLU A 292 -18.89 -11.21 10.81
C GLU A 292 -18.11 -10.91 12.10
N SER A 293 -17.11 -11.72 12.40
CA SER A 293 -16.15 -11.51 13.49
C SER A 293 -15.05 -10.49 13.16
N ARG A 294 -15.16 -9.77 12.03
CA ARG A 294 -14.20 -8.78 11.52
C ARG A 294 -12.80 -9.35 11.27
N ARG A 295 -12.71 -10.65 10.99
CA ARG A 295 -11.48 -11.34 10.57
C ARG A 295 -11.60 -11.63 9.08
N ILE A 296 -11.07 -10.74 8.25
CA ILE A 296 -11.04 -10.89 6.80
C ILE A 296 -9.57 -11.00 6.38
N ASP A 297 -9.15 -12.20 6.03
CA ASP A 297 -7.77 -12.53 5.66
C ASP A 297 -7.73 -13.60 4.56
N CYS A 298 -6.53 -14.10 4.26
CA CYS A 298 -6.32 -15.09 3.21
C CYS A 298 -7.00 -16.46 3.50
N LEU A 299 -7.44 -16.73 4.74
CA LEU A 299 -8.23 -17.93 5.03
C LEU A 299 -9.65 -17.82 4.48
N ASN A 300 -10.24 -16.62 4.51
CA ASN A 300 -11.54 -16.38 3.87
C ASN A 300 -11.43 -16.65 2.37
N ILE A 301 -10.34 -16.19 1.75
CA ILE A 301 -10.03 -16.39 0.34
C ILE A 301 -9.93 -17.87 -0.01
N LEU A 302 -9.12 -18.62 0.75
CA LEU A 302 -8.92 -20.06 0.56
C LEU A 302 -10.24 -20.83 0.66
N ALA A 303 -11.04 -20.55 1.70
CA ALA A 303 -12.33 -21.22 1.92
C ALA A 303 -13.32 -20.92 0.79
N LEU A 304 -13.46 -19.65 0.40
CA LEU A 304 -14.37 -19.24 -0.67
C LEU A 304 -13.92 -19.72 -2.04
N ASP A 305 -12.62 -19.78 -2.33
CA ASP A 305 -12.10 -20.38 -3.56
C ASP A 305 -12.49 -21.85 -3.66
N ALA A 306 -12.30 -22.63 -2.59
CA ALA A 306 -12.69 -24.02 -2.57
C ALA A 306 -14.23 -24.19 -2.69
N ALA A 307 -15.02 -23.34 -2.03
CA ALA A 307 -16.47 -23.37 -2.11
C ALA A 307 -16.99 -23.08 -3.54
N VAL A 308 -16.49 -22.03 -4.19
CA VAL A 308 -16.85 -21.67 -5.57
C VAL A 308 -16.45 -22.78 -6.54
N ARG A 309 -15.31 -23.43 -6.33
CA ARG A 309 -14.88 -24.53 -7.21
C ARG A 309 -15.71 -25.80 -7.07
N LEU A 310 -16.21 -26.09 -5.88
CA LEU A 310 -17.10 -27.23 -5.64
C LEU A 310 -18.52 -26.97 -6.15
N SER A 311 -18.97 -25.71 -6.13
CA SER A 311 -20.28 -25.31 -6.66
C SER A 311 -20.21 -23.99 -7.44
N PRO A 312 -19.77 -24.03 -8.71
CA PRO A 312 -19.49 -22.84 -9.52
C PRO A 312 -20.73 -22.02 -9.86
N GLU A 313 -21.90 -22.65 -9.94
CA GLU A 313 -23.14 -21.96 -10.29
C GLU A 313 -23.76 -21.17 -9.13
N ASN A 314 -23.31 -21.41 -7.89
CA ASN A 314 -23.82 -20.73 -6.72
C ASN A 314 -23.38 -19.25 -6.69
N ALA A 315 -24.31 -18.35 -7.06
CA ALA A 315 -24.07 -16.91 -7.11
C ALA A 315 -23.63 -16.32 -5.76
N THR A 316 -24.21 -16.79 -4.64
CA THR A 316 -23.87 -16.30 -3.30
C THR A 316 -22.39 -16.53 -2.97
N TYR A 317 -21.84 -17.69 -3.32
CA TYR A 317 -20.42 -17.97 -3.06
C TYR A 317 -19.51 -17.09 -3.90
N ARG A 318 -19.87 -16.82 -5.16
CA ARG A 318 -19.12 -15.94 -6.07
C ARG A 318 -19.16 -14.49 -5.61
N GLU A 319 -20.32 -14.00 -5.19
CA GLU A 319 -20.48 -12.65 -4.65
C GLU A 319 -19.68 -12.45 -3.37
N GLU A 320 -19.75 -13.40 -2.43
CA GLU A 320 -18.97 -13.35 -1.20
C GLU A 320 -17.47 -13.37 -1.49
N ARG A 321 -17.06 -14.18 -2.47
CA ARG A 321 -15.68 -14.26 -2.95
C ARG A 321 -15.22 -12.93 -3.55
N PHE A 322 -16.04 -12.30 -4.39
CA PHE A 322 -15.77 -11.00 -4.99
C PHE A 322 -15.63 -9.92 -3.92
N ASN A 323 -16.57 -9.86 -2.96
CA ASN A 323 -16.55 -8.90 -1.87
C ASN A 323 -15.29 -9.04 -1.00
N THR A 324 -14.92 -10.28 -0.65
CA THR A 324 -13.70 -10.56 0.12
C THR A 324 -12.44 -10.14 -0.67
N ASN A 325 -12.40 -10.38 -1.98
CA ASN A 325 -11.31 -9.89 -2.84
C ASN A 325 -11.24 -8.37 -2.86
N ALA A 326 -12.37 -7.67 -2.98
CA ALA A 326 -12.41 -6.22 -3.00
C ALA A 326 -11.86 -5.62 -1.69
N VAL A 327 -12.24 -6.19 -0.55
CA VAL A 327 -11.72 -5.80 0.77
C VAL A 327 -10.21 -6.02 0.86
N LEU A 328 -9.73 -7.18 0.38
CA LEU A 328 -8.31 -7.49 0.35
C LEU A 328 -7.56 -6.89 -0.85
N LYS A 329 -8.22 -6.10 -1.72
CA LYS A 329 -7.68 -5.53 -2.97
C LYS A 329 -7.03 -6.56 -3.91
N LEU A 330 -7.54 -7.77 -3.94
CA LEU A 330 -7.12 -8.82 -4.87
C LEU A 330 -7.81 -8.58 -6.22
N LYS A 331 -7.04 -8.54 -7.32
CA LYS A 331 -7.65 -8.47 -8.66
C LYS A 331 -8.36 -9.79 -8.96
N LEU A 332 -9.47 -9.73 -9.70
CA LEU A 332 -10.16 -10.88 -10.28
C LEU A 332 -9.94 -10.87 -11.80
N ALA A 333 -9.29 -11.90 -12.35
CA ALA A 333 -9.52 -12.29 -13.73
C ALA A 333 -10.77 -13.17 -13.69
N MET A 334 -11.93 -12.59 -14.01
CA MET A 334 -13.16 -13.35 -14.27
C MET A 334 -13.19 -13.72 -15.75
#